data_AF-A0A953YWQ1-F1
#
_entry.id   AF-A0A953YWQ1-F1
#
_cell.length_a   1.000
_cell.length_b   1.000
_cell.length_c   1.000
_cell.angle_alpha   90.00
_cell.angle_beta   90.00
_cell.angle_gamma   90.00
#
_symmetry.space_group_name_H-M   'P 1'
#
loop_
_entity.id
_entity.type
_entity.pdbx_description
1 polymer ?
#
loop_
_entity_poly.entity_id
_entity_poly.type
_entity_poly.pdbx_seq_one_letter_code
_entity_poly.pdbx_strand_id
1 'polypeptide(L)'
;MPPVDLKTIFNVDEDTARDAEDILRPFDELIPIIVEGNEIKLPNNNSLWRGMQFWGLMTGEISIDFGLYCIAGTCKNCKTRIRRAGEERKVNVLACQTTVEPGLEITRLAPGFKFIKKDY
;
A
#
# COMPACT_ATOMS: atom_id res chain seq x y z
N MET A 1 -1.96 16.02 -15.37
CA MET A 1 -2.92 14.90 -15.57
C MET A 1 -4.19 15.23 -14.81
N PRO A 2 -5.38 14.84 -15.32
CA PRO A 2 -6.60 14.94 -14.54
C PRO A 2 -6.49 14.05 -13.28
N PRO A 3 -7.16 14.41 -12.16
CA PRO A 3 -7.18 13.58 -10.96
C PRO A 3 -7.72 12.18 -11.28
N VAL A 4 -7.16 11.16 -10.63
CA VAL A 4 -7.65 9.78 -10.73
C VAL A 4 -9.01 9.70 -10.04
N ASP A 5 -10.07 9.31 -10.76
CA ASP A 5 -11.41 9.15 -10.19
C ASP A 5 -11.51 7.83 -9.40
N LEU A 6 -11.10 7.88 -8.14
CA LEU A 6 -11.08 6.72 -7.23
C LEU A 6 -12.48 6.13 -6.99
N LYS A 7 -13.52 6.97 -6.91
CA LYS A 7 -14.91 6.54 -6.69
C LYS A 7 -15.36 5.60 -7.78
N THR A 8 -15.14 6.00 -9.04
CA THR A 8 -15.52 5.20 -10.20
C THR A 8 -14.64 3.96 -10.33
N ILE A 9 -13.32 4.06 -10.09
CA ILE A 9 -12.39 2.94 -10.25
C ILE A 9 -12.67 1.81 -9.24
N PHE A 10 -12.96 2.16 -7.98
CA PHE A 10 -13.12 1.19 -6.90
C PHE A 10 -14.58 0.96 -6.48
N ASN A 11 -15.53 1.68 -7.09
CA ASN A 11 -16.95 1.63 -6.73
C ASN A 11 -17.18 1.85 -5.22
N VAL A 12 -16.58 2.92 -4.69
CA VAL A 12 -16.69 3.34 -3.29
C VAL A 12 -17.50 4.62 -3.16
N ASP A 13 -18.00 4.90 -1.95
CA ASP A 13 -18.69 6.15 -1.65
C ASP A 13 -17.75 7.36 -1.61
N GLU A 14 -18.34 8.55 -1.53
CA GLU A 14 -17.61 9.82 -1.58
C GLU A 14 -16.75 10.07 -0.35
N ASP A 15 -17.19 9.64 0.83
CA ASP A 15 -16.42 9.82 2.06
C ASP A 15 -15.18 8.93 2.03
N THR A 16 -15.31 7.68 1.58
CA THR A 16 -14.19 6.74 1.43
C THR A 16 -13.14 7.24 0.43
N ALA A 17 -13.56 7.82 -0.68
CA ALA A 17 -12.63 8.40 -1.64
C ALA A 17 -11.92 9.64 -1.08
N ARG A 18 -12.65 10.52 -0.36
CA ARG A 18 -12.04 11.69 0.30
C ARG A 18 -11.02 11.27 1.36
N ASP A 19 -11.34 10.28 2.19
CA ASP A 19 -10.43 9.76 3.21
C ASP A 19 -9.14 9.19 2.58
N ALA A 20 -9.25 8.56 1.41
CA ALA A 20 -8.09 8.13 0.64
C ALA A 20 -7.26 9.30 0.09
N GLU A 21 -7.89 10.34 -0.43
CA GLU A 21 -7.22 11.55 -0.91
C GLU A 21 -6.45 12.26 0.22
N ASP A 22 -7.02 12.32 1.43
CA ASP A 22 -6.41 12.98 2.60
C ASP A 22 -5.11 12.31 3.08
N ILE A 23 -4.96 11.00 2.88
CA ILE A 23 -3.75 10.26 3.31
C ILE A 23 -2.67 10.20 2.24
N LEU A 24 -3.04 10.35 0.97
CA LEU A 24 -2.14 10.18 -0.16
C LEU A 24 -1.35 11.46 -0.46
N ARG A 25 -0.12 11.27 -0.90
CA ARG A 25 0.61 12.30 -1.65
C ARG A 25 0.13 12.28 -3.10
N PRO A 26 0.26 13.41 -3.83
CA PRO A 26 0.03 13.43 -5.27
C PRO A 26 0.75 12.27 -5.96
N PHE A 27 -0.01 11.56 -6.79
CA PHE A 27 0.44 10.41 -7.56
C PHE A 27 -0.09 10.51 -8.99
N ASP A 28 0.60 9.86 -9.90
CA ASP A 28 0.29 9.89 -11.33
C ASP A 28 -0.58 8.70 -11.72
N GLU A 29 -0.29 7.52 -11.16
CA GLU A 29 -0.95 6.28 -11.54
C GLU A 29 -0.91 5.24 -10.42
N LEU A 30 -1.78 4.23 -10.56
CA LEU A 30 -1.80 3.04 -9.72
C LEU A 30 -0.95 1.95 -10.39
N ILE A 31 0.22 1.67 -9.82
CA ILE A 31 1.19 0.72 -10.38
C ILE A 31 1.06 -0.67 -9.77
N PRO A 32 1.24 -1.74 -10.57
CA PRO A 32 1.12 -3.11 -10.08
C PRO A 32 2.28 -3.46 -9.14
N ILE A 33 1.92 -4.11 -8.03
CA ILE A 33 2.84 -4.72 -7.08
C ILE A 33 2.32 -6.10 -6.70
N ILE A 34 3.17 -6.92 -6.09
CA ILE A 34 2.79 -8.25 -5.60
C ILE A 34 2.78 -8.23 -4.07
N VAL A 35 1.70 -8.67 -3.43
CA VAL A 35 1.59 -8.86 -1.98
C VAL A 35 1.29 -10.32 -1.70
N GLU A 36 2.26 -11.02 -1.10
CA GLU A 36 2.13 -12.44 -0.73
C GLU A 36 1.63 -13.33 -1.89
N GLY A 37 2.08 -13.02 -3.11
CA GLY A 37 1.73 -13.73 -4.35
C GLY A 37 0.50 -13.20 -5.10
N ASN A 38 -0.19 -12.19 -4.57
CA ASN A 38 -1.36 -11.57 -5.21
C ASN A 38 -0.99 -10.23 -5.82
N GLU A 39 -1.40 -9.98 -7.06
CA GLU A 39 -1.21 -8.69 -7.72
C GLU A 39 -2.27 -7.68 -7.22
N ILE A 40 -1.80 -6.52 -6.77
CA ILE A 40 -2.63 -5.35 -6.42
C ILE A 40 -2.02 -4.09 -7.05
N LYS A 41 -2.74 -2.96 -6.99
CA LYS A 41 -2.24 -1.69 -7.54
C LYS A 41 -2.15 -0.61 -6.48
N LEU A 42 -0.96 -0.05 -6.28
CA LEU A 42 -0.73 1.02 -5.32
C LEU A 42 -0.35 2.32 -6.02
N PRO A 43 -0.69 3.50 -5.45
CA PRO A 43 -0.30 4.77 -6.03
C PRO A 43 1.23 4.94 -6.02
N ASN A 44 1.81 5.34 -7.15
CA ASN A 44 3.21 5.74 -7.19
C ASN A 44 3.45 6.98 -6.31
N ASN A 45 4.72 7.35 -6.07
CA ASN A 45 5.13 8.50 -5.24
C ASN A 45 4.66 8.49 -3.76
N ASN A 46 4.00 7.41 -3.34
CA ASN A 46 3.55 7.18 -1.99
C ASN A 46 4.43 6.13 -1.30
N SER A 47 4.46 6.14 0.03
CA SER A 47 5.12 5.07 0.77
C SER A 47 4.29 3.79 0.74
N LEU A 48 4.93 2.62 0.86
CA LEU A 48 4.24 1.33 0.98
C LEU A 48 3.18 1.36 2.07
N TRP A 49 3.45 2.03 3.20
CA TRP A 49 2.47 2.24 4.26
C TRP A 49 1.19 2.91 3.75
N ARG A 50 1.33 4.07 3.08
CA ARG A 50 0.18 4.83 2.56
C ARG A 50 -0.55 4.05 1.48
N GLY A 51 0.18 3.41 0.57
CA GLY A 51 -0.42 2.59 -0.47
C GLY A 51 -1.23 1.41 0.12
N MET A 52 -0.70 0.72 1.12
CA MET A 52 -1.41 -0.38 1.78
C MET A 52 -2.65 0.11 2.55
N GLN A 53 -2.56 1.27 3.20
CA GLN A 53 -3.71 1.92 3.85
C GLN A 53 -4.79 2.29 2.82
N PHE A 54 -4.39 2.91 1.71
CA PHE A 54 -5.25 3.22 0.58
C PHE A 54 -5.97 1.98 0.04
N TRP A 55 -5.23 0.90 -0.23
CA TRP A 55 -5.83 -0.34 -0.73
C TRP A 55 -6.84 -0.92 0.28
N GLY A 56 -6.53 -0.85 1.57
CA GLY A 56 -7.45 -1.23 2.64
C GLY A 56 -8.74 -0.42 2.63
N LEU A 57 -8.68 0.90 2.41
CA LEU A 57 -9.87 1.75 2.26
C LEU A 57 -10.68 1.40 1.01
N MET A 58 -10.00 1.19 -0.13
CA MET A 58 -10.66 0.96 -1.41
C MET A 58 -11.29 -0.42 -1.56
N THR A 59 -10.66 -1.46 -1.00
CA THR A 59 -11.07 -2.86 -1.26
C THR A 59 -11.38 -3.64 0.03
N GLY A 60 -10.87 -3.19 1.16
CA GLY A 60 -10.90 -3.92 2.43
C GLY A 60 -10.08 -5.21 2.43
N GLU A 61 -9.22 -5.46 1.44
CA GLU A 61 -8.34 -6.63 1.41
C GLU A 61 -7.12 -6.47 2.32
N ILE A 62 -6.82 -5.24 2.74
CA ILE A 62 -5.76 -4.95 3.71
C ILE A 62 -6.38 -4.38 4.97
N SER A 63 -5.99 -4.94 6.11
CA SER A 63 -6.24 -4.34 7.43
C SER A 63 -4.92 -4.01 8.12
N ILE A 64 -4.93 -2.92 8.89
CA ILE A 64 -3.76 -2.37 9.57
C ILE A 64 -4.14 -2.08 11.02
N ASP A 65 -3.40 -2.64 11.97
CA ASP A 65 -3.49 -2.26 13.38
C ASP A 65 -2.71 -0.95 13.63
N PHE A 66 -3.37 0.18 13.40
CA PHE A 66 -2.74 1.51 13.47
C PHE A 66 -2.04 1.80 14.81
N GLY A 67 -2.47 1.19 15.91
CA GLY A 67 -1.88 1.38 17.24
C GLY A 67 -0.41 0.95 17.34
N LEU A 68 0.06 0.13 16.40
CA LEU A 68 1.43 -0.38 16.40
C LEU A 68 2.45 0.57 15.76
N TYR A 69 2.06 1.69 15.15
CA TYR A 69 2.97 2.40 14.24
C TYR A 69 3.05 3.91 14.46
N CYS A 70 4.27 4.43 14.46
CA CYS A 70 4.53 5.87 14.55
C CYS A 70 4.47 6.61 13.20
N ILE A 71 4.54 5.87 12.08
CA ILE A 71 4.67 6.38 10.69
C ILE A 71 5.92 7.27 10.42
N ALA A 72 6.64 7.70 11.45
CA ALA A 72 7.85 8.54 11.38
C ALA A 72 9.17 7.77 11.21
N GLY A 73 9.14 6.44 11.19
CA GLY A 73 10.35 5.60 11.00
C GLY A 73 11.13 5.28 12.28
N THR A 74 10.70 5.75 13.45
CA THR A 74 11.41 5.57 14.73
C THR A 74 11.10 4.23 15.41
N CYS A 75 9.83 3.80 15.44
CA CYS A 75 9.44 2.54 16.10
C CYS A 75 9.91 1.28 15.36
N LYS A 76 10.15 1.37 14.04
CA LYS A 76 10.52 0.24 13.15
C LYS A 76 9.53 -0.93 13.10
N ASN A 77 8.30 -0.77 13.61
CA ASN A 77 7.27 -1.82 13.61
C ASN A 77 6.74 -2.13 12.19
N CYS A 78 6.79 -1.17 11.26
CA CYS A 78 6.43 -1.38 9.86
C CYS A 78 7.52 -2.08 9.02
N LYS A 79 8.32 -2.96 9.64
CA LYS A 79 9.41 -3.67 8.96
C LYS A 79 8.85 -4.75 8.04
N THR A 80 8.84 -4.47 6.76
CA THR A 80 8.31 -5.33 5.70
C THR A 80 9.45 -5.96 4.92
N ARG A 81 9.29 -7.21 4.48
CA ARG A 81 10.29 -7.87 3.62
C ARG A 81 9.88 -7.75 2.16
N ILE A 82 10.72 -7.10 1.36
CA ILE A 82 10.44 -6.85 -0.06
C ILE A 82 11.49 -7.47 -0.98
N ARG A 83 11.14 -7.61 -2.26
CA ARG A 83 12.02 -7.83 -3.40
C ARG A 83 11.69 -6.78 -4.45
N ARG A 84 12.70 -6.11 -5.02
CA ARG A 84 12.49 -5.16 -6.13
C ARG A 84 12.48 -5.88 -7.46
N ALA A 85 11.89 -5.25 -8.47
CA ALA A 85 11.88 -5.75 -9.83
C ALA A 85 13.31 -6.04 -10.32
N GLY A 86 13.55 -7.24 -10.85
CA GLY A 86 14.86 -7.66 -11.36
C GLY A 86 15.90 -8.00 -10.29
N GLU A 87 15.60 -7.85 -8.99
CA GLU A 87 16.52 -8.24 -7.92
C GLU A 87 16.21 -9.66 -7.41
N GLU A 88 17.24 -10.47 -7.16
CA GLU A 88 17.05 -11.77 -6.50
C GLU A 88 16.93 -11.65 -4.97
N ARG A 89 17.60 -10.65 -4.39
CA ARG A 89 17.73 -10.51 -2.95
C ARG A 89 16.47 -9.93 -2.32
N LYS A 90 16.01 -10.55 -1.24
CA LYS A 90 14.97 -10.00 -0.36
C LYS A 90 15.60 -9.15 0.75
N VAL A 91 15.08 -7.95 0.97
CA VAL A 91 15.57 -7.01 2.00
C VAL A 91 14.45 -6.61 2.96
N ASN A 92 14.80 -6.32 4.21
CA ASN A 92 13.86 -5.71 5.15
C ASN A 92 13.92 -4.20 5.00
N VAL A 93 12.76 -3.57 4.87
CA VAL A 93 12.62 -2.11 4.74
C VAL A 93 11.58 -1.59 5.74
N LEU A 94 11.54 -0.27 5.94
CA LEU A 94 10.44 0.36 6.67
C LEU A 94 9.37 0.76 5.67
N ALA A 95 8.18 0.16 5.74
CA ALA A 95 7.10 0.44 4.79
C ALA A 95 6.69 1.92 4.82
N CYS A 96 6.79 2.60 5.96
CA CYS A 96 6.47 4.03 6.04
C CYS A 96 7.48 4.95 5.34
N GLN A 97 8.69 4.46 5.05
CA GLN A 97 9.79 5.23 4.43
C GLN A 97 10.16 4.71 3.03
N THR A 98 9.56 3.62 2.57
CA THR A 98 9.88 3.02 1.26
C THR A 98 8.80 3.41 0.27
N THR A 99 9.19 4.01 -0.85
CA THR A 99 8.25 4.39 -1.91
C THR A 99 7.75 3.16 -2.67
N VAL A 100 6.51 3.21 -3.16
CA VAL A 100 5.95 2.22 -4.08
C VAL A 100 6.67 2.35 -5.43
N GLU A 101 7.25 1.26 -5.91
CA GLU A 101 7.98 1.16 -7.18
C GLU A 101 7.35 0.03 -8.03
N PRO A 102 7.32 0.14 -9.38
CA PRO A 102 6.75 -0.89 -10.23
C PRO A 102 7.44 -2.25 -10.03
N GLY A 103 6.65 -3.32 -9.98
CA GLY A 103 7.17 -4.68 -9.83
C GLY A 103 7.76 -4.99 -8.45
N LEU A 104 7.51 -4.13 -7.45
CA LEU A 104 7.85 -4.41 -6.07
C LEU A 104 7.01 -5.59 -5.55
N GLU A 105 7.66 -6.51 -4.86
CA GLU A 105 7.00 -7.66 -4.22
C GLU A 105 7.17 -7.58 -2.70
N ILE A 106 6.06 -7.56 -1.98
CA ILE A 106 6.01 -7.75 -0.54
C ILE A 106 5.92 -9.26 -0.26
N THR A 107 7.05 -9.81 0.18
CA THR A 107 7.20 -11.25 0.49
C THR A 107 6.85 -11.60 1.93
N ARG A 108 6.77 -10.60 2.82
CA ARG A 108 6.29 -10.73 4.19
C ARG A 108 5.82 -9.38 4.70
N LEU A 109 4.57 -9.32 5.13
CA LEU A 109 3.99 -8.14 5.75
C LEU A 109 4.61 -7.82 7.12
N ALA A 110 4.49 -6.56 7.53
CA ALA A 110 4.87 -6.13 8.88
C ALA A 110 3.83 -6.63 9.91
N PRO A 111 4.22 -6.88 11.17
CA PRO A 111 3.27 -7.28 12.22
C PRO A 111 2.13 -6.27 12.34
N GLY A 112 0.87 -6.71 12.32
CA GLY A 112 -0.32 -5.84 12.36
C GLY A 112 -0.94 -5.53 10.99
N PHE A 113 -0.22 -5.80 9.90
CA PHE A 113 -0.83 -5.87 8.57
C PHE A 113 -1.38 -7.27 8.34
N LYS A 114 -2.54 -7.33 7.69
CA LYS A 114 -3.09 -8.59 7.17
C LYS A 114 -3.58 -8.35 5.75
N PHE A 115 -3.24 -9.27 4.85
CA PHE A 115 -3.82 -9.35 3.52
C PHE A 115 -4.85 -10.47 3.51
N ILE A 116 -6.07 -10.16 3.12
CA ILE A 116 -7.19 -11.09 3.00
C ILE A 116 -7.72 -10.87 1.59
N LYS A 117 -7.37 -11.78 0.68
CA LYS A 117 -7.92 -11.78 -0.67
C LYS A 117 -9.44 -11.91 -0.57
N LYS A 118 -10.16 -11.05 -1.25
CA LYS A 118 -11.62 -11.16 -1.35
C LYS A 118 -11.98 -11.58 -2.76
N ASP A 119 -12.58 -12.76 -2.88
CA ASP A 119 -13.12 -13.26 -4.13
C ASP A 119 -14.52 -12.63 -4.30
N TYR A 120 -14.58 -11.46 -4.96
CA TYR A 120 -15.82 -10.83 -5.38
C TYR A 120 -16.15 -11.14 -6.84
#